data_AF-A0A7X5IWR6-F1
#
_entry.id   AF-A0A7X5IWR6-F1
#
_cell.length_a   1.000
_cell.length_b   1.000
_cell.length_c   1.000
_cell.angle_alpha   90.00
_cell.angle_beta   90.00
_cell.angle_gamma   90.00
#
_symmetry.space_group_name_H-M   'P 1'
#
loop_
_entity.id
_entity.type
_entity.pdbx_description
1 polymer ?
#
loop_
_entity_poly.entity_id
_entity_poly.type
_entity_poly.pdbx_seq_one_letter_code
_entity_poly.pdbx_strand_id
1 'polypeptide(L)'
;RDKSGPEKLQGYWILELGELAGMRKTDVETVKSFLSRVDDKYRASYGMNVESHPRQCIIVGSTNSENGFLRDVTGNRRFWPVRVGRESRKKPWQITEE
;
A
#
# COMPACT_ATOMS: atom_id res chain seq x y z
N ARG A 1 3.46 -13.40 -12.99
CA ARG A 1 3.01 -12.58 -11.82
C ARG A 1 2.42 -11.30 -12.39
N ASP A 2 1.26 -10.89 -11.89
CA ASP A 2 0.41 -9.83 -12.44
C ASP A 2 1.20 -8.53 -12.73
N LYS A 3 1.20 -8.08 -13.99
CA LYS A 3 1.96 -6.90 -14.48
C LYS A 3 1.23 -5.58 -14.22
N SER A 4 -0.07 -5.65 -14.01
CA SER A 4 -0.98 -4.51 -13.92
C SER A 4 -0.79 -3.67 -12.65
N GLY A 5 -0.33 -4.30 -11.57
CA GLY A 5 -0.03 -3.62 -10.31
C GLY A 5 1.18 -2.69 -10.44
N PRO A 6 2.39 -3.23 -10.70
CA PRO A 6 3.61 -2.44 -10.81
C PRO A 6 3.57 -1.30 -11.83
N GLU A 7 2.93 -1.50 -13.00
CA GLU A 7 2.74 -0.42 -14.00
C GLU A 7 1.96 0.76 -13.43
N LYS A 8 0.95 0.50 -12.59
CA LYS A 8 0.12 1.56 -11.99
C LYS A 8 0.81 2.27 -10.82
N LEU A 9 1.85 1.67 -10.23
CA LEU A 9 2.60 2.29 -9.13
C LEU A 9 3.56 3.36 -9.63
N GLN A 10 4.06 3.22 -10.87
CA GLN A 10 5.01 4.16 -11.43
C GLN A 10 4.42 5.56 -11.56
N GLY A 11 5.21 6.57 -11.19
CA GLY A 11 4.83 7.98 -11.25
C GLY A 11 4.07 8.49 -10.02
N TYR A 12 3.65 7.62 -9.09
CA TYR A 12 2.98 8.03 -7.86
C TYR A 12 3.91 7.93 -6.66
N TRP A 13 3.85 8.92 -5.76
CA TRP A 13 4.60 8.89 -4.50
C TRP A 13 3.77 8.31 -3.36
N ILE A 14 2.45 8.51 -3.38
CA ILE A 14 1.53 8.05 -2.34
C ILE A 14 0.37 7.35 -3.04
N LEU A 15 0.10 6.11 -2.62
CA LEU A 15 -1.00 5.30 -3.12
C LEU A 15 -1.94 4.98 -1.98
N GLU A 16 -3.20 5.33 -2.15
CA GLU A 16 -4.26 5.03 -1.20
C GLU A 16 -5.01 3.75 -1.61
N LEU A 17 -5.17 2.85 -0.65
CA LEU A 17 -5.96 1.63 -0.77
C LEU A 17 -7.19 1.73 0.14
N GLY A 18 -8.23 2.35 -0.39
CA GLY A 18 -9.53 2.47 0.27
C GLY A 18 -10.06 1.12 0.74
N GLU A 19 -10.44 1.06 2.01
CA GLU A 19 -11.01 -0.11 2.70
C GLU A 19 -10.14 -1.38 2.69
N LEU A 20 -8.86 -1.26 2.31
CA LEU A 20 -7.99 -2.40 1.99
C LEU A 20 -8.65 -3.34 0.95
N ALA A 21 -9.42 -2.77 0.02
CA ALA A 21 -10.09 -3.51 -1.05
C ALA A 21 -9.05 -4.31 -1.85
N GLY A 22 -9.24 -5.63 -1.93
CA GLY A 22 -8.28 -6.57 -2.52
C GLY A 22 -7.42 -7.33 -1.50
N MET A 23 -7.07 -6.74 -0.36
CA MET A 23 -6.30 -7.47 0.68
C MET A 23 -7.14 -8.53 1.41
N ARG A 24 -8.47 -8.38 1.45
CA ARG A 24 -9.36 -9.37 2.08
C ARG A 24 -9.43 -10.69 1.33
N LYS A 25 -9.25 -10.66 0.00
CA LYS A 25 -9.39 -11.82 -0.90
C LYS A 25 -8.04 -12.42 -1.31
N THR A 26 -6.97 -11.63 -1.26
CA THR A 26 -5.61 -12.04 -1.61
C THR A 26 -4.86 -12.54 -0.37
N ASP A 27 -4.06 -13.60 -0.53
CA ASP A 27 -3.24 -14.14 0.55
C ASP A 27 -2.34 -13.08 1.19
N VAL A 28 -2.32 -13.06 2.52
CA VAL A 28 -1.54 -12.11 3.33
C VAL A 28 -0.05 -12.16 2.95
N GLU A 29 0.48 -13.33 2.61
CA GLU A 29 1.86 -13.50 2.15
C GLU A 29 2.13 -12.80 0.81
N THR A 30 1.19 -12.84 -0.12
CA THR A 30 1.30 -12.16 -1.41
C THR A 30 1.35 -10.64 -1.22
N VAL A 31 0.52 -10.11 -0.32
CA VAL A 31 0.53 -8.69 0.01
C VAL A 31 1.79 -8.29 0.77
N LYS A 32 2.24 -9.09 1.74
CA LYS A 32 3.51 -8.86 2.45
C LYS A 32 4.68 -8.82 1.47
N SER A 33 4.74 -9.77 0.52
CA SER A 33 5.75 -9.80 -0.53
C SER A 33 5.68 -8.55 -1.40
N PHE A 34 4.47 -8.10 -1.77
CA PHE A 34 4.28 -6.89 -2.57
C PHE A 34 4.74 -5.63 -1.81
N LEU A 35 4.35 -5.47 -0.54
CA LEU A 35 4.73 -4.32 0.28
C LEU A 35 6.23 -4.25 0.58
N SER A 36 6.92 -5.39 0.71
CA SER A 36 8.36 -5.40 1.00
C SER A 36 9.27 -5.38 -0.23
N ARG A 37 8.72 -5.38 -1.45
CA ARG A 37 9.53 -5.29 -2.66
C ARG A 37 10.12 -3.88 -2.79
N VAL A 38 11.44 -3.83 -2.94
CA VAL A 38 12.22 -2.60 -3.15
C VAL A 38 12.36 -2.28 -4.64
N ASP A 39 12.30 -3.30 -5.48
CA ASP A 39 12.46 -3.20 -6.93
C ASP A 39 11.35 -3.99 -7.63
N ASP A 40 10.69 -3.32 -8.57
CA ASP A 40 9.66 -3.88 -9.41
C ASP A 40 10.24 -4.22 -10.78
N LYS A 41 10.41 -5.53 -11.02
CA LYS A 41 10.80 -6.04 -12.33
C LYS A 41 9.56 -6.41 -13.13
N TYR A 42 9.27 -5.63 -14.16
CA TYR A 42 8.17 -5.92 -15.06
C TYR A 42 8.53 -5.56 -16.50
N ARG A 43 7.81 -6.16 -17.44
CA ARG A 43 7.86 -5.77 -18.84
C ARG A 43 6.73 -4.78 -19.07
N ALA A 44 7.07 -3.54 -19.43
CA ALA A 44 6.07 -2.55 -19.81
C ALA A 44 5.23 -3.07 -20.98
N SER A 45 3.98 -2.62 -21.07
CA SER A 45 3.13 -2.88 -22.22
C SER A 45 3.82 -2.35 -23.50
N TYR A 46 3.95 -3.23 -24.50
CA TYR A 46 4.74 -3.02 -25.73
C TYR A 46 6.27 -2.95 -25.57
N GLY A 47 6.81 -3.13 -24.36
CA GLY A 47 8.25 -3.28 -24.12
C GLY A 47 8.77 -4.62 -24.61
N MET A 48 9.96 -4.62 -25.23
CA MET A 48 10.64 -5.85 -25.67
C MET A 48 11.34 -6.56 -24.50
N ASN A 49 11.87 -5.82 -23.53
CA ASN A 49 12.68 -6.34 -22.42
C ASN A 49 12.03 -6.09 -21.06
N VAL A 50 12.42 -6.90 -20.06
CA VAL A 50 12.04 -6.69 -18.66
C VAL A 50 12.96 -5.62 -18.08
N GLU A 51 12.37 -4.59 -17.48
CA GLU A 51 13.09 -3.48 -16.87
C GLU A 51 12.98 -3.53 -15.33
N SER A 52 13.96 -2.94 -14.66
CA SER A 52 14.05 -2.83 -13.21
C SER A 52 13.60 -1.43 -12.81
N HIS A 53 12.53 -1.32 -12.03
CA HIS A 53 12.03 -0.04 -11.55
C HIS A 53 12.11 0.01 -10.01
N PRO A 54 13.02 0.82 -9.45
CA PRO A 54 13.09 1.03 -8.01
C PRO A 54 11.77 1.61 -7.48
N ARG A 55 11.28 1.07 -6.36
CA ARG A 55 10.03 1.52 -5.77
C ARG A 55 10.23 2.84 -5.02
N GLN A 56 9.50 3.87 -5.46
CA GLN A 56 9.57 5.23 -4.90
C GLN A 56 8.27 5.65 -4.20
N CYS A 57 7.29 4.74 -4.08
CA CYS A 57 5.97 5.05 -3.52
C CYS A 57 5.78 4.47 -2.11
N ILE A 58 5.00 5.18 -1.29
CA ILE A 58 4.40 4.64 -0.07
C ILE A 58 2.96 4.20 -0.36
N ILE A 59 2.53 3.13 0.33
CA ILE A 59 1.16 2.62 0.22
C ILE A 59 0.48 2.84 1.57
N VAL A 60 -0.68 3.50 1.53
CA VAL A 60 -1.50 3.83 2.68
C VAL A 60 -2.83 3.11 2.52
N GLY A 61 -3.25 2.36 3.52
CA GLY A 61 -4.55 1.69 3.52
C GLY A 61 -5.42 2.22 4.64
N SER A 62 -6.66 2.61 4.31
CA SER A 62 -7.67 2.99 5.29
C SER A 62 -8.62 1.82 5.53
N THR A 63 -8.99 1.55 6.79
CA THR A 63 -10.05 0.57 7.07
C THR A 63 -10.79 0.92 8.35
N ASN A 64 -12.12 0.77 8.30
CA ASN A 64 -13.00 0.89 9.47
C ASN A 64 -13.19 -0.45 10.18
N SER A 65 -12.70 -1.55 9.61
CA SER A 65 -12.83 -2.86 10.20
C SER A 65 -11.75 -3.07 11.26
N GLU A 66 -12.17 -3.13 12.52
CA GLU A 66 -11.25 -3.37 13.64
C GLU A 66 -10.68 -4.79 13.65
N ASN A 67 -11.41 -5.75 13.06
CA ASN A 67 -11.04 -7.16 13.04
C ASN A 67 -10.73 -7.64 11.62
N GLY A 68 -9.56 -8.28 11.46
CA GLY A 68 -9.28 -9.14 10.30
C GLY A 68 -8.48 -8.55 9.15
N PHE A 69 -7.88 -7.35 9.29
CA PHE A 69 -6.90 -6.84 8.31
C PHE A 69 -5.47 -7.34 8.57
N LEU A 70 -5.13 -7.65 9.82
CA LEU A 70 -3.89 -8.31 10.23
C LEU A 70 -4.20 -9.70 10.76
N ARG A 71 -4.47 -10.66 9.85
CA ARG A 71 -4.83 -12.04 10.22
C ARG A 71 -3.65 -12.91 10.61
N ASP A 72 -2.44 -12.49 10.25
CA ASP A 72 -1.24 -13.26 10.53
C ASP A 72 -0.65 -12.87 11.88
N VAL A 73 -0.55 -13.85 12.78
CA VAL A 73 0.00 -13.74 14.14
C VAL A 73 1.54 -13.62 14.10
N THR A 74 2.17 -13.97 12.98
CA THR A 74 3.63 -13.90 12.78
C THR A 74 4.02 -12.74 11.86
N GLY A 75 4.53 -11.66 12.44
CA GLY A 75 5.32 -10.67 11.70
C GLY A 75 4.49 -9.66 10.89
N ASN A 76 3.72 -8.84 11.60
CA ASN A 76 3.06 -7.64 11.07
C ASN A 76 3.99 -6.40 11.00
N ARG A 77 5.31 -6.62 11.03
CA ARG A 77 6.36 -5.59 10.93
C ARG A 77 6.36 -4.78 9.62
N ARG A 78 5.54 -5.16 8.65
CA ARG A 78 5.37 -4.47 7.35
C ARG A 78 4.15 -3.54 7.33
N PHE A 79 3.45 -3.43 8.46
CA PHE A 79 2.30 -2.56 8.63
C PHE A 79 2.59 -1.59 9.77
N TRP A 80 2.32 -0.31 9.52
CA TRP A 80 2.30 0.70 10.57
C TRP A 80 0.85 1.14 10.79
N PRO A 81 0.12 0.47 11.71
CA PRO A 81 -1.28 0.81 11.98
C PRO A 81 -1.37 2.09 12.79
N VAL A 82 -2.09 3.08 12.27
CA VAL A 82 -2.43 4.31 12.99
C VAL A 82 -3.91 4.27 13.32
N ARG A 83 -4.25 4.22 14.62
CA ARG A 83 -5.64 4.33 15.06
C ARG A 83 -6.08 5.78 14.98
N VAL A 84 -7.07 6.05 14.14
CA VAL A 84 -7.66 7.39 14.00
C VAL A 84 -8.98 7.43 14.77
N GLY A 85 -9.05 8.30 15.77
CA GLY A 85 -10.29 8.54 16.52
C GLY A 85 -11.30 9.33 15.68
N ARG A 86 -12.59 9.15 15.96
CA ARG A 86 -13.68 9.92 15.30
C ARG A 86 -13.59 11.43 15.57
N GLU A 87 -12.99 11.80 16.70
CA GLU A 87 -12.85 13.18 17.12
C GLU A 87 -11.36 13.54 17.25
N SER A 88 -10.94 14.57 16.52
CA SER A 88 -9.65 15.22 16.70
C SER A 88 -9.86 16.65 17.18
N ARG A 89 -9.05 17.08 18.14
CA ARG A 89 -9.04 18.46 18.64
C ARG A 89 -8.70 19.47 17.53
N LYS A 90 -7.88 19.05 16.56
CA LYS A 90 -7.52 19.82 15.37
C LYS A 90 -8.10 19.18 14.12
N LYS A 91 -8.83 19.94 13.31
CA LYS A 91 -9.38 19.50 12.03
C LYS A 91 -8.33 19.64 10.91
N PRO A 92 -8.43 18.87 9.80
CA PRO A 92 -7.45 18.92 8.71
C PRO A 92 -7.26 20.31 8.08
N TRP A 93 -8.28 21.16 8.14
CA TRP A 93 -8.24 22.54 7.64
C TRP A 93 -7.74 23.56 8.67
N GLN A 94 -7.39 23.14 9.88
CA GLN A 94 -6.77 23.99 10.90
C GLN A 94 -5.24 23.88 10.82
N ILE A 95 -4.71 24.09 9.61
CA ILE A 95 -3.28 24.16 9.36
C ILE A 95 -2.83 25.49 9.95
N THR A 96 -1.99 25.44 10.99
CA THR A 96 -1.29 26.64 11.46
C THR A 96 -0.27 27.01 10.41
N GLU A 97 -0.25 28.27 9.98
CA GLU A 97 0.91 28.81 9.28
C GLU A 97 2.11 28.67 10.24
N GLU A 98 3.11 27.90 9.83
CA GLU A 98 4.46 27.96 10.44
C GLU A 98 5.20 29.18 9.88
#